data_AF-A0A1H9N7K5-F1
#
_entry.id   AF-A0A1H9N7K5-F1
#
_cell.length_a   1.000
_cell.length_b   1.000
_cell.length_c   1.000
_cell.angle_alpha   90.00
_cell.angle_beta   90.00
_cell.angle_gamma   90.00
#
_symmetry.space_group_name_H-M   'P 1'
#
loop_
_entity.id
_entity.type
_entity.pdbx_description
1 polymer ?
#
loop_
_entity_poly.entity_id
_entity_poly.type
_entity_poly.pdbx_seq_one_letter_code
_entity_poly.pdbx_strand_id
1 'polypeptide(L)'
;MALVDDRGMAEPAFERQPPQDLAAEQSVLGGMLLSKDAVADVIEALAPNDFYRPAHQAIYDCILDLYGRGEPADPITISAELERRGELMRVGGAPYLHTLIATVPTAANAGYYAEIVAEKAVLRRLVEAGTRIVQLGYNGAE
;
A
#
# COMPACT_ATOMS: atom_id res chain seq x y z
N MET A 1 12.19 51.85 -13.38
CA MET A 1 13.39 51.04 -13.05
C MET A 1 12.99 50.11 -11.91
N ALA A 2 12.22 49.08 -12.26
CA ALA A 2 12.65 47.68 -12.34
C ALA A 2 12.33 46.98 -11.00
N LEU A 3 11.05 46.62 -10.83
CA LEU A 3 10.45 45.30 -11.11
C LEU A 3 10.44 44.50 -9.81
N VAL A 4 9.30 44.64 -9.12
CA VAL A 4 8.84 43.72 -8.10
C VAL A 4 8.68 42.37 -8.81
N ASP A 5 9.53 41.38 -8.47
CA ASP A 5 9.30 40.02 -8.91
C ASP A 5 8.18 39.42 -8.05
N ASP A 6 6.95 39.75 -8.46
CA ASP A 6 5.68 39.23 -7.94
C ASP A 6 5.45 37.82 -8.48
N ARG A 7 6.39 36.92 -8.17
CA ARG A 7 6.28 35.50 -8.49
C ARG A 7 6.42 34.70 -7.23
N GLY A 8 5.37 34.78 -6.41
CA GLY A 8 4.89 33.63 -5.67
C GLY A 8 4.47 32.52 -6.64
N MET A 9 5.44 31.96 -7.38
CA MET A 9 5.25 30.67 -8.01
C MET A 9 5.31 29.67 -6.87
N ALA A 10 4.15 29.38 -6.28
CA ALA A 10 3.99 28.12 -5.56
C ALA A 10 4.54 27.05 -6.50
N GLU A 11 5.64 26.40 -6.09
CA GLU A 11 6.15 25.24 -6.80
C GLU A 11 4.96 24.34 -7.14
N PRO A 12 4.81 23.89 -8.39
CA PRO A 12 3.64 23.12 -8.78
C PRO A 12 3.49 21.98 -7.77
N ALA A 13 2.32 21.89 -7.14
CA ALA A 13 1.97 20.86 -6.15
C ALA A 13 1.98 19.42 -6.72
N PHE A 14 2.58 19.22 -7.89
CA PHE A 14 2.59 18.03 -8.72
C PHE A 14 3.85 17.17 -8.56
N GLU A 15 4.87 17.60 -7.82
CA GLU A 15 6.10 16.81 -7.61
C GLU A 15 6.23 16.19 -6.21
N ARG A 16 5.23 16.31 -5.34
CA ARG A 16 5.27 15.65 -4.04
C ARG A 16 4.75 14.23 -4.17
N GLN A 17 5.67 13.27 -4.01
CA GLN A 17 5.34 11.86 -3.88
C GLN A 17 4.26 11.67 -2.80
N PRO A 18 3.14 10.96 -3.10
CA PRO A 18 2.10 10.73 -2.11
C PRO A 18 2.64 10.04 -0.86
N PRO A 19 2.08 10.31 0.34
CA PRO A 19 2.51 9.66 1.57
C PRO A 19 2.48 8.13 1.46
N GLN A 20 3.63 7.51 1.73
CA GLN A 20 3.85 6.07 1.60
C GLN A 20 5.03 5.62 2.48
N ASP A 21 5.09 4.33 2.79
CA ASP A 21 6.26 3.66 3.35
C ASP A 21 6.37 2.25 2.77
N LEU A 22 7.21 2.10 1.75
CA LEU A 22 7.32 0.83 1.03
C LEU A 22 7.97 -0.26 1.87
N ALA A 23 8.89 0.10 2.77
CA ALA A 23 9.55 -0.87 3.64
C ALA A 23 8.55 -1.43 4.67
N ALA A 24 7.68 -0.57 5.22
CA ALA A 24 6.58 -1.00 6.07
C ALA A 24 5.62 -1.93 5.31
N GLU A 25 5.17 -1.55 4.11
CA GLU A 25 4.29 -2.39 3.29
C GLU A 25 4.89 -3.77 3.00
N GLN A 26 6.18 -3.81 2.62
CA GLN A 26 6.87 -5.07 2.38
C GLN A 26 6.98 -5.92 3.66
N SER A 27 7.24 -5.29 4.80
CA SER A 27 7.35 -5.96 6.10
C SER A 27 6.01 -6.53 6.57
N VAL A 28 4.90 -5.82 6.33
CA VAL A 28 3.54 -6.31 6.60
C VAL A 28 3.28 -7.58 5.79
N LEU A 29 3.43 -7.51 4.46
CA LEU A 29 3.17 -8.67 3.60
C LEU A 29 4.10 -9.83 3.91
N GLY A 30 5.39 -9.58 4.15
CA GLY A 30 6.35 -10.60 4.56
C GLY A 30 5.94 -11.28 5.86
N GLY A 31 5.47 -10.51 6.86
CA GLY A 31 5.00 -11.04 8.13
C GLY A 31 3.76 -11.92 7.98
N MET A 32 2.81 -11.48 7.17
CA MET A 32 1.59 -12.24 6.84
C MET A 32 1.90 -13.55 6.12
N LEU A 33 2.87 -13.56 5.20
CA LEU A 33 3.32 -14.77 4.49
C LEU A 33 4.07 -15.77 5.40
N LEU A 34 4.57 -15.32 6.55
CA LEU A 34 5.30 -16.14 7.52
C LEU A 34 4.38 -16.73 8.60
N SER A 35 3.33 -16.03 9.00
CA SER A 35 2.49 -16.44 10.14
C SER A 35 1.03 -16.07 9.94
N LYS A 36 0.14 -17.04 10.15
CA LYS A 36 -1.31 -16.83 10.21
C LYS A 36 -1.74 -15.88 11.34
N ASP A 37 -0.98 -15.83 12.43
CA ASP A 37 -1.30 -14.96 13.56
C ASP A 37 -1.01 -13.50 13.18
N ALA A 38 0.06 -13.27 12.41
CA ALA A 38 0.33 -11.96 11.83
C ALA A 38 -0.75 -11.52 10.84
N VAL A 39 -1.39 -12.46 10.10
CA VAL A 39 -2.57 -12.13 9.29
C VAL A 39 -3.69 -11.61 10.17
N ALA A 40 -4.01 -12.29 11.27
CA ALA A 40 -5.07 -11.90 12.19
C ALA A 40 -4.84 -10.50 12.79
N ASP A 41 -3.61 -10.16 13.16
CA ASP A 41 -3.28 -8.83 13.70
C ASP A 41 -3.42 -7.74 12.62
N VAL A 42 -2.97 -8.01 11.39
CA VAL A 42 -2.93 -7.00 10.33
C VAL A 42 -4.32 -6.67 9.78
N ILE A 43 -5.24 -7.64 9.71
CA ILE A 43 -6.60 -7.39 9.20
C ILE A 43 -7.42 -6.44 10.08
N GLU A 44 -7.04 -6.27 11.35
CA GLU A 44 -7.68 -5.30 12.24
C GLU A 44 -7.29 -3.86 11.92
N ALA A 45 -6.09 -3.65 11.34
CA ALA A 45 -5.52 -2.32 11.11
C ALA A 45 -5.60 -1.84 9.65
N LEU A 46 -5.63 -2.76 8.67
CA LEU A 46 -5.53 -2.42 7.25
C LEU A 46 -6.67 -2.95 6.41
N ALA A 47 -7.01 -2.17 5.39
CA ALA A 47 -7.78 -2.57 4.23
C ALA A 47 -6.86 -2.62 2.98
N PRO A 48 -7.25 -3.34 1.92
CA PRO A 48 -6.42 -3.46 0.71
C PRO A 48 -6.02 -2.10 0.12
N ASN A 49 -6.95 -1.15 0.08
CA ASN A 49 -6.72 0.19 -0.48
C ASN A 49 -5.80 1.09 0.38
N ASP A 50 -5.34 0.62 1.54
CA ASP A 50 -4.37 1.34 2.37
C ASP A 50 -2.94 1.22 1.83
N PHE A 51 -2.61 0.14 1.12
CA PHE A 51 -1.31 0.01 0.47
C PHE A 51 -1.16 1.03 -0.67
N TYR A 52 0.00 1.68 -0.76
CA TYR A 52 0.30 2.59 -1.84
C TYR A 52 0.57 1.86 -3.15
N ARG A 53 1.30 0.72 -3.11
CA ARG A 53 1.61 -0.02 -4.35
C ARG A 53 0.46 -0.94 -4.74
N PRO A 54 -0.07 -0.85 -5.98
CA PRO A 54 -1.12 -1.77 -6.45
C PRO A 54 -0.71 -3.25 -6.39
N ALA A 55 0.58 -3.54 -6.59
CA ALA A 55 1.10 -4.91 -6.42
C ALA A 55 0.92 -5.43 -4.99
N HIS A 56 1.11 -4.58 -3.98
CA HIS A 56 0.94 -4.96 -2.58
C HIS A 56 -0.54 -5.12 -2.23
N GLN A 57 -1.42 -4.26 -2.79
CA GLN A 57 -2.87 -4.41 -2.67
C GLN A 57 -3.32 -5.80 -3.16
N ALA A 58 -2.88 -6.20 -4.36
CA ALA A 58 -3.25 -7.49 -4.95
C ALA A 58 -2.72 -8.69 -4.13
N ILE A 59 -1.50 -8.60 -3.61
CA ILE A 59 -0.96 -9.64 -2.73
C ILE A 59 -1.77 -9.72 -1.43
N TYR A 60 -2.06 -8.58 -0.80
CA TYR A 60 -2.87 -8.52 0.42
C TYR A 60 -4.27 -9.11 0.21
N ASP A 61 -4.96 -8.72 -0.87
CA ASP A 61 -6.26 -9.29 -1.25
C ASP A 61 -6.21 -10.81 -1.45
N CYS A 62 -5.13 -11.31 -2.06
CA CYS A 62 -4.93 -12.75 -2.23
C CYS A 62 -4.72 -13.46 -0.88
N ILE A 63 -3.99 -12.84 0.05
CA ILE A 63 -3.81 -13.37 1.41
C ILE A 63 -5.15 -13.42 2.13
N LEU A 64 -5.97 -12.36 2.06
CA LEU A 64 -7.29 -12.32 2.69
C LEU A 64 -8.22 -13.42 2.16
N ASP A 65 -8.22 -13.65 0.85
CA ASP A 65 -9.06 -14.67 0.24
C ASP A 65 -8.67 -16.10 0.66
N LEU A 66 -7.37 -16.43 0.68
CA LEU A 66 -6.91 -17.72 1.19
C LEU A 66 -7.20 -17.88 2.68
N TYR A 67 -6.92 -16.84 3.47
CA TYR A 67 -7.16 -16.83 4.91
C TYR A 67 -8.66 -17.01 5.23
N GLY A 68 -9.54 -16.33 4.49
CA GLY A 68 -11.00 -16.47 4.62
C GLY A 68 -11.52 -17.86 4.25
N ARG A 69 -10.82 -18.58 3.38
CA ARG A 69 -11.08 -20.00 3.05
C ARG A 69 -10.47 -20.98 4.05
N GLY A 70 -9.69 -20.50 5.02
CA GLY A 70 -8.93 -21.34 5.94
C GLY A 70 -7.75 -22.05 5.29
N GLU A 71 -7.32 -21.59 4.12
CA GLU A 71 -6.15 -22.10 3.39
C GLU A 71 -4.87 -21.39 3.87
N PRO A 72 -3.71 -22.05 3.86
CA PRO A 72 -2.45 -21.40 4.18
C PRO A 72 -2.14 -20.31 3.15
N ALA A 73 -1.67 -19.15 3.63
CA ALA A 73 -1.28 -18.01 2.82
C ALA A 73 0.25 -17.83 2.86
N ASP A 74 0.97 -18.75 2.25
CA ASP A 74 2.43 -18.76 2.13
C ASP A 74 2.86 -18.40 0.69
N PRO A 75 4.16 -18.18 0.38
CA PRO A 75 4.58 -17.80 -0.97
C PRO A 75 4.19 -18.79 -2.07
N ILE A 76 4.08 -20.08 -1.75
CA ILE A 76 3.78 -21.12 -2.74
C ILE A 76 2.30 -21.02 -3.13
N THR A 77 1.43 -21.01 -2.12
CA THR A 77 -0.02 -20.91 -2.28
C THR A 77 -0.45 -19.57 -2.88
N ILE A 78 0.16 -18.47 -2.44
CA ILE A 78 -0.08 -17.14 -3.02
C ILE A 78 0.40 -17.07 -4.46
N SER A 79 1.57 -17.64 -4.80
CA SER A 79 2.03 -17.68 -6.19
C SER A 79 1.04 -18.42 -7.09
N ALA A 80 0.59 -19.60 -6.65
CA ALA A 80 -0.35 -20.42 -7.41
C ALA A 80 -1.70 -19.72 -7.62
N GLU A 81 -2.22 -19.08 -6.57
CA GLU A 81 -3.50 -18.37 -6.66
C GLU A 81 -3.39 -17.11 -7.53
N LEU A 82 -2.31 -16.33 -7.42
CA LEU A 82 -2.06 -15.19 -8.30
C LEU A 82 -1.82 -15.60 -9.75
N GLU A 83 -1.21 -16.77 -10.00
CA GLU A 83 -1.04 -17.32 -11.34
C GLU A 83 -2.38 -17.71 -11.94
N ARG A 84 -3.25 -18.38 -11.17
CA ARG A 84 -4.62 -18.72 -11.56
C ARG A 84 -5.46 -17.48 -11.91
N ARG A 85 -5.22 -16.35 -11.23
CA ARG A 85 -5.86 -15.05 -11.51
C ARG A 85 -5.24 -14.29 -12.70
N GLY A 86 -4.08 -14.73 -13.20
CA GLY A 86 -3.34 -14.00 -14.23
C GLY A 86 -2.66 -12.72 -13.72
N GLU A 87 -2.43 -12.62 -12.41
CA GLU A 87 -1.91 -11.42 -11.73
C GLU A 87 -0.47 -11.58 -11.26
N LEU A 88 0.08 -12.80 -11.20
CA LEU A 88 1.41 -13.10 -10.67
C LEU A 88 2.52 -12.21 -11.27
N MET A 89 2.52 -12.03 -12.59
CA MET A 89 3.53 -11.20 -13.25
C MET A 89 3.40 -9.71 -12.91
N ARG A 90 2.18 -9.22 -12.62
CA ARG A 90 1.94 -7.81 -12.26
C ARG A 90 2.45 -7.48 -10.87
N VAL A 91 2.58 -8.47 -9.99
CA VAL A 91 3.11 -8.28 -8.64
C VAL A 91 4.62 -8.50 -8.54
N GLY A 92 5.30 -8.82 -9.64
CA GLY A 92 6.75 -9.08 -9.67
C GLY A 92 7.15 -10.55 -9.72
N GLY A 93 6.19 -11.46 -9.85
CA GLY A 93 6.42 -12.90 -9.94
C GLY A 93 6.69 -13.59 -8.60
N ALA A 94 6.76 -14.92 -8.63
CA ALA A 94 7.03 -15.74 -7.45
C ALA A 94 8.29 -15.31 -6.65
N PRO A 95 9.42 -14.90 -7.29
CA PRO A 95 10.60 -14.43 -6.55
C PRO A 95 10.34 -13.21 -5.66
N TYR A 96 9.36 -12.37 -6.01
CA TYR A 96 9.04 -11.19 -5.22
C TYR A 96 8.45 -11.57 -3.87
N LEU A 97 7.60 -12.60 -3.80
CA LEU A 97 7.01 -13.07 -2.53
C LEU A 97 8.10 -13.57 -1.56
N HIS A 98 9.13 -14.23 -2.07
CA HIS A 98 10.29 -14.63 -1.26
C HIS A 98 11.10 -13.42 -0.78
N THR A 99 11.20 -12.38 -1.61
CA THR A 99 11.82 -11.09 -1.21
C THR A 99 11.06 -10.44 -0.05
N LEU A 100 9.72 -10.49 -0.07
CA LEU A 100 8.90 -9.94 1.02
C LEU A 100 9.19 -10.62 2.36
N ILE A 101 9.27 -11.95 2.36
CA ILE A 101 9.66 -12.72 3.55
C ILE A 101 11.07 -12.33 4.03
N ALA A 102 12.02 -12.17 3.11
CA ALA A 102 13.39 -11.81 3.47
C ALA A 102 13.51 -10.38 4.02
N THR A 103 12.52 -9.52 3.77
CA THR A 103 12.53 -8.11 4.20
C THR A 103 12.05 -7.95 5.64
N VAL A 104 11.16 -8.83 6.12
CA VAL A 104 10.60 -8.71 7.47
C VAL A 104 11.55 -9.30 8.53
N PRO A 105 11.91 -8.56 9.59
CA PRO A 105 12.78 -9.10 10.64
C PRO A 105 12.12 -10.23 11.45
N THR A 106 10.82 -10.11 11.73
CA THR A 106 10.01 -11.11 12.42
C THR A 106 8.53 -10.87 12.15
N ALA A 107 7.76 -11.95 12.03
CA ALA A 107 6.32 -11.89 11.82
C ALA A 107 5.57 -11.19 12.98
N ALA A 108 6.11 -11.25 14.21
CA ALA A 108 5.50 -10.63 15.38
C ALA A 108 5.41 -9.09 15.29
N ASN A 109 6.18 -8.46 14.40
CA ASN A 109 6.15 -7.01 14.22
C ASN A 109 5.18 -6.56 13.11
N ALA A 110 4.47 -7.49 12.45
CA ALA A 110 3.61 -7.17 11.31
C ALA A 110 2.54 -6.13 11.66
N GLY A 111 1.89 -6.26 12.82
CA GLY A 111 0.90 -5.27 13.30
C GLY A 111 1.50 -3.86 13.48
N TYR A 112 2.73 -3.75 14.02
CA TYR A 112 3.40 -2.45 14.14
C TYR A 112 3.66 -1.78 12.79
N TYR A 113 4.10 -2.56 11.79
CA TYR A 113 4.28 -2.02 10.44
C TYR A 113 2.95 -1.70 9.76
N ALA A 114 1.88 -2.42 10.09
CA ALA A 114 0.54 -2.15 9.58
C ALA A 114 0.03 -0.78 10.00
N GLU A 115 0.25 -0.38 11.26
CA GLU A 115 -0.08 0.97 11.74
C GLU A 115 0.64 2.06 10.94
N ILE A 116 1.92 1.87 10.62
CA ILE A 116 2.68 2.82 9.79
C ILE A 116 2.02 2.96 8.41
N VAL A 117 1.63 1.84 7.78
CA VAL A 117 0.94 1.86 6.48
C VAL A 117 -0.41 2.58 6.59
N ALA A 118 -1.17 2.31 7.66
CA ALA A 118 -2.47 2.94 7.91
C ALA A 118 -2.33 4.46 8.06
N GLU A 119 -1.35 4.94 8.82
CA GLU A 119 -1.05 6.37 8.95
C GLU A 119 -0.76 7.02 7.59
N LYS A 120 0.06 6.37 6.74
CA LYS A 120 0.34 6.88 5.39
C LYS A 120 -0.90 6.89 4.51
N ALA A 121 -1.76 5.87 4.62
CA ALA A 121 -3.01 5.81 3.89
C ALA A 121 -3.96 6.96 4.26
N VAL A 122 -4.07 7.28 5.55
CA VAL A 122 -4.85 8.45 6.02
C VAL A 122 -4.30 9.74 5.44
N LEU A 123 -2.99 9.97 5.52
CA LEU A 123 -2.36 11.16 4.94
C LEU A 123 -2.57 11.26 3.43
N ARG A 124 -2.49 10.13 2.71
CA ARG A 124 -2.74 10.08 1.27
C ARG A 124 -4.19 10.44 0.93
N ARG A 125 -5.18 9.92 1.67
CA ARG A 125 -6.59 10.30 1.52
C ARG A 125 -6.85 11.78 1.79
N LEU A 126 -6.14 12.38 2.75
CA LEU A 126 -6.24 13.82 3.02
C LEU A 126 -5.74 14.65 1.83
N VAL A 127 -4.61 14.26 1.22
CA VAL A 127 -4.11 14.91 0.01
C VAL A 127 -5.15 14.82 -1.12
N GLU A 128 -5.67 13.63 -1.38
CA GLU A 128 -6.68 13.43 -2.42
C GLU A 128 -7.96 14.25 -2.17
N ALA A 129 -8.44 14.31 -0.92
CA ALA A 129 -9.59 15.11 -0.55
C ALA A 129 -9.33 16.60 -0.80
N GLY A 130 -8.16 17.11 -0.42
CA GLY A 130 -7.73 18.48 -0.72
C GLY A 130 -7.72 18.77 -2.21
N THR A 131 -7.14 17.88 -3.02
CA THR A 131 -7.14 18.01 -4.48
C THR A 131 -8.55 18.06 -5.06
N ARG A 132 -9.46 17.19 -4.60
CA ARG A 132 -10.86 17.19 -5.03
C ARG A 132 -11.59 18.48 -4.67
N ILE A 133 -11.35 19.02 -3.47
CA ILE A 133 -11.94 20.30 -3.03
C ILE A 133 -11.50 21.44 -3.94
N VAL A 134 -10.20 21.52 -4.26
CA VAL A 134 -9.67 22.54 -5.18
C VAL A 134 -10.30 22.42 -6.57
N GLN A 135 -10.39 21.20 -7.12
CA GLN A 135 -11.02 20.96 -8.41
C GLN A 135 -12.50 21.38 -8.44
N LEU A 136 -13.26 21.05 -7.39
CA LEU A 136 -14.66 21.47 -7.26
C LEU A 136 -14.80 22.99 -7.22
N GLY A 137 -13.90 23.70 -6.54
CA GLY A 137 -13.89 25.17 -6.47
C GLY A 137 -13.70 25.83 -7.84
N TYR A 138 -12.88 25.27 -8.72
CA TYR A 138 -12.70 25.77 -10.09
C TYR A 138 -13.89 25.44 -11.00
N ASN A 139 -14.46 24.23 -10.88
CA ASN A 139 -15.58 23.78 -11.73
C ASN A 139 -16.92 24.47 -11.37
N GLY A 140 -17.11 24.91 -10.13
CA GLY A 140 -18.33 25.62 -9.71
C GLY A 140 -18.32 27.13 -10.03
N ALA A 141 -17.25 27.64 -10.65
CA ALA A 141 -17.14 29.04 -11.08
C ALA A 141 -17.59 29.26 -12.56
N GLU A 142 -18.04 28.19 -13.23
CA GLU A 142 -18.83 28.23 -14.48
C GLU A 142 -20.33 28.16 -14.17
#